data_AF-A0AAE3H6U5-F1
#
_entry.id   AF-A0AAE3H6U5-F1
#
_cell.length_a   1.000
_cell.length_b   1.000
_cell.length_c   1.000
_cell.angle_alpha   90.00
_cell.angle_beta   90.00
_cell.angle_gamma   90.00
#
_symmetry.space_group_name_H-M   'P 1'
#
loop_
_entity.id
_entity.type
_entity.pdbx_description
1 polymer ?
#
loop_
_entity_poly.entity_id
_entity_poly.type
_entity_poly.pdbx_seq_one_letter_code
_entity_poly.pdbx_strand_id
1 'polypeptide(L)'
;MVAAKFEFYSKNDYLFFQNHQKKNSFSMIKRDCSALLFNNDLYLIVQKGTESLSIPTEKFYKLSILDNSKYIGSLVKETLYSYIPDRTRLGREDWKKADDTLLKAVEFKTVKKLFDSVKIVNIFSRDNKLILLPYKNSGYNKSGSKSIDDKMITTDLESVTDFELGEMLKQAFEIATLEV
;
A
#
# COMPACT_ATOMS: atom_id res chain seq x y z
N MET A 1 0.82 -3.77 -36.53
CA MET A 1 -0.05 -4.83 -36.00
C MET A 1 0.86 -5.97 -35.55
N VAL A 2 1.12 -6.13 -34.24
CA VAL A 2 1.75 -7.32 -33.68
C VAL A 2 1.01 -7.61 -32.37
N ALA A 3 0.19 -8.65 -32.42
CA ALA A 3 -0.46 -9.23 -31.26
C ALA A 3 0.58 -10.02 -30.46
N ALA A 4 0.73 -9.72 -29.17
CA ALA A 4 1.31 -10.65 -28.21
C ALA A 4 0.17 -11.17 -27.34
N LYS A 5 -0.41 -12.30 -27.77
CA LYS A 5 -1.17 -13.20 -26.89
C LYS A 5 -0.19 -13.77 -25.87
N PHE A 6 -0.46 -13.58 -24.58
CA PHE A 6 -0.01 -14.48 -23.53
C PHE A 6 -1.23 -14.80 -22.68
N GLU A 7 -1.75 -16.01 -22.87
CA GLU A 7 -2.72 -16.64 -21.98
C GLU A 7 -2.04 -17.73 -21.15
N PHE A 8 -2.58 -17.89 -19.94
CA PHE A 8 -2.34 -18.89 -18.89
C PHE A 8 -1.13 -18.67 -17.98
N TYR A 9 -1.40 -18.39 -16.70
CA TYR A 9 -1.45 -19.44 -15.66
C TYR A 9 -2.55 -19.15 -14.64
N SER A 10 -3.20 -20.23 -14.20
CA SER A 10 -4.24 -20.28 -13.19
C SER A 10 -3.65 -20.41 -11.78
N LYS A 11 -4.42 -19.96 -10.78
CA LYS A 11 -4.43 -20.47 -9.39
C LYS A 11 -3.23 -20.15 -8.47
N ASN A 12 -2.28 -19.34 -8.92
CA ASN A 12 -1.13 -18.88 -8.11
C ASN A 12 -0.84 -17.38 -8.36
N ASP A 13 -1.86 -16.52 -8.34
CA ASP A 13 -1.77 -15.12 -8.78
C ASP A 13 -0.94 -14.24 -7.83
N TYR A 14 0.38 -14.39 -7.99
CA TYR A 14 1.53 -13.60 -7.56
C TYR A 14 1.55 -12.21 -8.22
N LEU A 15 0.39 -11.54 -8.26
CA LEU A 15 0.16 -10.37 -9.11
C LEU A 15 -0.46 -9.17 -8.40
N PHE A 16 -0.55 -9.21 -7.07
CA PHE A 16 -1.20 -8.13 -6.30
C PHE A 16 -0.41 -6.81 -6.26
N PHE A 17 0.88 -6.83 -6.59
CA PHE A 17 1.70 -5.62 -6.71
C PHE A 17 2.38 -5.45 -8.08
N GLN A 18 2.35 -6.46 -8.95
CA GLN A 18 3.24 -6.50 -10.13
C GLN A 18 2.78 -5.62 -11.31
N ASN A 19 1.50 -5.27 -11.41
CA ASN A 19 1.00 -4.80 -12.71
C ASN A 19 1.14 -3.31 -13.01
N HIS A 20 1.53 -2.43 -12.07
CA HIS A 20 1.66 -0.99 -12.36
C HIS A 20 3.03 -0.36 -12.09
N GLN A 21 4.05 -1.12 -11.66
CA GLN A 21 5.36 -0.52 -11.36
C GLN A 21 6.47 -0.88 -12.36
N LYS A 22 6.13 -1.52 -13.49
CA LYS A 22 7.11 -1.97 -14.51
C LYS A 22 7.68 -0.88 -15.43
N LYS A 23 7.37 0.41 -15.26
CA LYS A 23 7.85 1.45 -16.22
C LYS A 23 8.48 2.73 -15.67
N ASN A 24 8.52 2.96 -14.36
CA ASN A 24 9.18 4.15 -13.81
C ASN A 24 10.09 3.77 -12.64
N SER A 25 11.39 3.69 -12.92
CA SER A 25 12.53 3.77 -11.99
C SER A 25 12.20 3.87 -10.48
N PHE A 26 12.25 2.73 -9.77
CA PHE A 26 12.25 2.65 -8.30
C PHE A 26 13.41 3.39 -7.63
N SER A 27 14.36 3.90 -8.40
CA SER A 27 15.49 4.70 -7.93
C SER A 27 15.09 6.05 -7.31
N MET A 28 13.80 6.37 -7.19
CA MET A 28 13.31 7.69 -6.75
C MET A 28 12.38 7.67 -5.53
N ILE A 29 11.91 6.51 -5.07
CA ILE A 29 11.10 6.43 -3.84
C ILE A 29 12.04 6.57 -2.64
N LYS A 30 11.86 7.65 -1.87
CA LYS A 30 12.69 7.90 -0.68
C LYS A 30 12.06 7.36 0.60
N ARG A 31 10.72 7.25 0.62
CA ARG A 31 9.93 6.82 1.76
C ARG A 31 8.64 6.16 1.26
N ASP A 32 8.19 5.11 1.92
CA ASP A 32 7.01 4.32 1.54
C ASP A 32 6.34 3.74 2.80
N CYS A 33 5.02 3.76 2.84
CA CYS A 33 4.20 3.00 3.77
C CYS A 33 2.85 2.63 3.13
N SER A 34 2.21 1.58 3.66
CA SER A 34 0.86 1.18 3.25
C SER A 34 -0.13 1.43 4.36
N ALA A 35 -1.30 1.98 3.99
CA ALA A 35 -2.44 2.13 4.86
C ALA A 35 -3.55 1.17 4.44
N LEU A 36 -4.02 0.37 5.38
CA LEU A 36 -5.10 -0.60 5.19
C LEU A 36 -6.27 -0.24 6.09
N LEU A 37 -7.48 -0.24 5.53
CA LEU A 37 -8.70 0.06 6.27
C LEU A 37 -9.71 -1.08 6.09
N PHE A 38 -10.17 -1.64 7.19
CA PHE A 38 -11.33 -2.53 7.19
C PHE A 38 -12.24 -2.14 8.36
N ASN A 39 -13.54 -2.01 8.09
CA ASN A 39 -14.48 -1.36 9.01
C ASN A 39 -13.94 0.03 9.40
N ASN A 40 -13.65 0.23 10.69
CA ASN A 40 -13.03 1.45 11.22
C ASN A 40 -11.57 1.25 11.61
N ASP A 41 -11.03 0.03 11.53
CA ASP A 41 -9.65 -0.24 11.93
C ASP A 41 -8.70 0.15 10.80
N LEU A 42 -7.81 1.10 11.11
CA LEU A 42 -6.76 1.60 10.24
C LEU A 42 -5.42 0.99 10.67
N TYR A 43 -4.71 0.42 9.71
CA TYR A 43 -3.37 -0.13 9.89
C TYR A 43 -2.39 0.64 9.03
N LEU A 44 -1.36 1.18 9.67
CA LEU A 44 -0.22 1.81 8.99
C LEU A 44 0.97 0.87 9.07
N ILE A 45 1.44 0.41 7.92
CA ILE A 45 2.45 -0.64 7.81
C ILE A 45 3.75 -0.03 7.33
N VAL A 46 4.80 -0.21 8.12
CA VAL A 46 6.16 0.17 7.71
C VAL A 46 6.61 -0.77 6.60
N GLN A 47 7.10 -0.17 5.52
CA GLN A 47 7.56 -0.87 4.33
C GLN A 47 9.09 -0.97 4.30
N LYS A 48 9.58 -2.02 3.66
CA LYS A 48 10.98 -2.21 3.32
C LYS A 48 11.12 -2.28 1.80
N GLY A 49 11.98 -1.45 1.22
CA GLY A 49 12.26 -1.45 -0.22
C GLY A 49 12.84 -2.77 -0.70
N THR A 50 12.69 -3.05 -2.00
CA THR A 50 13.40 -4.15 -2.66
C THR A 50 13.80 -3.70 -4.07
N GLU A 51 14.47 -4.56 -4.84
CA GLU A 51 14.76 -4.25 -6.25
C GLU A 51 13.48 -4.01 -7.06
N SER A 52 12.38 -4.66 -6.66
CA SER A 52 11.14 -4.68 -7.42
C SER A 52 10.03 -3.85 -6.81
N LEU A 53 9.74 -3.97 -5.52
CA LEU A 53 8.58 -3.40 -4.81
C LEU A 53 8.84 -3.40 -3.31
N SER A 54 8.24 -2.50 -2.55
CA SER A 54 8.35 -2.60 -1.08
C SER A 54 7.55 -3.77 -0.52
N ILE A 55 8.02 -4.33 0.60
CA ILE A 55 7.35 -5.39 1.36
C ILE A 55 7.04 -4.96 2.80
N PRO A 56 5.92 -5.45 3.38
CA PRO A 56 5.55 -5.13 4.75
C PRO A 56 6.59 -5.66 5.74
N THR A 57 6.83 -4.89 6.79
CA THR A 57 7.64 -5.29 7.94
C THR A 57 6.75 -5.68 9.12
N GLU A 58 7.35 -6.22 10.19
CA GLU A 58 6.62 -6.53 11.43
C GLU A 58 6.22 -5.27 12.22
N LYS A 59 6.76 -4.10 11.86
CA LYS A 59 6.42 -2.83 12.50
C LYS A 59 5.18 -2.24 11.85
N PHE A 60 4.13 -2.06 12.65
CA PHE A 60 2.88 -1.43 12.24
C PHE A 60 2.25 -0.64 13.39
N TYR A 61 1.30 0.23 13.04
CA TYR A 61 0.44 0.93 13.98
C TYR A 61 -1.01 0.57 13.68
N LYS A 62 -1.76 0.21 14.71
CA LYS A 62 -3.21 -0.02 14.64
C LYS A 62 -3.90 1.14 15.36
N LEU A 63 -4.83 1.77 14.66
CA LEU A 63 -5.60 2.91 15.12
C LEU A 63 -7.00 2.86 14.48
N SER A 64 -7.86 3.82 14.82
CA SER A 64 -9.19 3.95 14.21
C SER A 64 -9.19 5.05 13.14
N ILE A 65 -9.89 4.86 12.03
CA ILE A 65 -10.12 5.91 11.04
C ILE A 65 -10.93 7.08 11.63
N LEU A 66 -11.64 6.85 12.73
CA LEU A 66 -12.39 7.87 13.46
C LEU A 66 -11.53 8.67 14.43
N ASP A 67 -10.26 8.27 14.64
CA ASP A 67 -9.35 9.01 15.52
C ASP A 67 -9.08 10.42 15.01
N ASN A 68 -8.55 11.24 15.91
CA ASN A 68 -8.17 12.61 15.60
C ASN A 68 -7.18 12.65 14.41
N SER A 69 -7.46 13.51 13.43
CA SER A 69 -6.69 13.57 12.19
C SER A 69 -5.23 13.98 12.41
N LYS A 70 -4.94 14.84 13.39
CA LYS A 70 -3.55 15.17 13.76
C LYS A 70 -2.81 13.94 14.26
N TYR A 71 -3.47 13.11 15.07
CA TYR A 71 -2.87 11.87 15.57
C TYR A 71 -2.62 10.87 14.43
N ILE A 72 -3.61 10.64 13.56
CA ILE A 72 -3.46 9.80 12.36
C ILE A 72 -2.27 10.28 11.53
N GLY A 73 -2.22 11.56 11.16
CA GLY A 73 -1.16 12.08 10.31
C GLY A 73 0.23 12.04 10.96
N SER A 74 0.33 12.23 12.29
CA SER A 74 1.61 12.04 12.99
C SER A 74 2.13 10.60 12.86
N LEU A 75 1.25 9.60 12.98
CA LEU A 75 1.61 8.19 12.81
C LEU A 75 1.89 7.86 11.33
N VAL A 76 1.19 8.48 10.38
CA VAL A 76 1.52 8.34 8.95
C VAL A 76 2.95 8.81 8.70
N LYS A 77 3.33 10.00 9.20
CA LYS A 77 4.72 10.48 9.09
C LYS A 77 5.68 9.51 9.76
N GLU A 78 5.45 9.13 11.01
CA GLU A 78 6.34 8.21 11.72
C GLU A 78 6.54 6.89 10.95
N THR A 79 5.47 6.34 10.40
CA THR A 79 5.50 5.13 9.57
C THR A 79 6.31 5.35 8.29
N LEU A 80 6.06 6.46 7.59
CA LEU A 80 6.74 6.84 6.35
C LEU A 80 8.26 7.04 6.58
N TYR A 81 8.66 7.70 7.66
CA TYR A 81 10.06 7.91 8.03
C TYR A 81 10.73 6.64 8.58
N SER A 82 9.95 5.63 9.00
CA SER A 82 10.46 4.32 9.39
C SER A 82 10.76 3.41 8.19
N TYR A 83 10.52 3.85 6.96
CA TYR A 83 10.81 3.11 5.74
C TYR A 83 12.26 2.61 5.70
N ILE A 84 12.44 1.33 5.37
CA ILE A 84 13.76 0.70 5.31
C ILE A 84 14.17 0.60 3.83
N PRO A 85 15.08 1.45 3.32
CA PRO A 85 15.52 1.35 1.94
C PRO A 85 16.38 0.09 1.73
N ASP A 86 16.05 -0.70 0.72
CA ASP A 86 16.80 -1.87 0.29
C ASP A 86 16.55 -2.12 -1.22
N ARG A 87 17.43 -2.89 -1.85
CA ARG A 87 17.40 -3.26 -3.28
C ARG A 87 17.59 -4.77 -3.50
N THR A 88 17.41 -5.56 -2.45
CA THR A 88 17.50 -7.02 -2.54
C THR A 88 16.42 -7.57 -3.47
N ARG A 89 16.77 -8.52 -4.34
CA ARG A 89 15.79 -9.26 -5.14
C ARG A 89 15.21 -10.39 -4.31
N LEU A 90 13.88 -10.41 -4.18
CA LEU A 90 13.19 -11.42 -3.38
C LEU A 90 12.81 -12.65 -4.20
N GLY A 91 13.05 -13.83 -3.62
CA GLY A 91 12.56 -15.11 -4.12
C GLY A 91 11.12 -15.37 -3.67
N ARG A 92 10.52 -16.45 -4.20
CA ARG A 92 9.14 -16.86 -3.86
C ARG A 92 8.92 -17.05 -2.36
N GLU A 93 9.91 -17.61 -1.65
CA GLU A 93 9.82 -17.85 -0.21
C GLU A 93 9.81 -16.55 0.60
N ASP A 94 10.57 -15.55 0.17
CA ASP A 94 10.61 -14.24 0.84
C ASP A 94 9.29 -13.50 0.67
N TRP A 95 8.67 -13.60 -0.51
CA TRP A 95 7.33 -13.08 -0.75
C TRP A 95 6.28 -13.74 0.13
N LYS A 96 6.36 -15.06 0.32
CA LYS A 96 5.48 -15.77 1.24
C LYS A 96 5.67 -15.29 2.68
N LYS A 97 6.92 -15.08 3.12
CA LYS A 97 7.21 -14.52 4.45
C LYS A 97 6.62 -13.13 4.62
N ALA A 98 6.68 -12.29 3.58
CA ALA A 98 6.06 -10.97 3.60
C ALA A 98 4.54 -11.05 3.77
N ASP A 99 3.87 -11.99 3.09
CA ASP A 99 2.44 -12.24 3.30
C ASP A 99 2.14 -12.68 4.74
N ASP A 100 2.94 -13.61 5.29
CA ASP A 100 2.77 -14.07 6.68
C ASP A 100 2.98 -12.93 7.68
N THR A 101 3.95 -12.05 7.44
CA THR A 101 4.19 -10.82 8.22
C THR A 101 3.00 -9.89 8.17
N LEU A 102 2.43 -9.65 6.99
CA LEU A 102 1.23 -8.83 6.81
C LEU A 102 0.06 -9.40 7.60
N LEU A 103 -0.21 -10.70 7.46
CA LEU A 103 -1.32 -11.36 8.14
C LEU A 103 -1.20 -11.31 9.67
N LYS A 104 0.01 -11.46 10.19
CA LYS A 104 0.29 -11.29 11.62
C LYS A 104 0.03 -9.86 12.07
N ALA A 105 0.48 -8.87 11.30
CA ALA A 105 0.29 -7.46 11.63
C ALA A 105 -1.19 -7.06 11.68
N VAL A 106 -2.00 -7.55 10.73
CA VAL A 106 -3.43 -7.19 10.64
C VAL A 106 -4.37 -8.16 11.35
N GLU A 107 -3.84 -9.19 12.00
CA GLU A 107 -4.62 -10.23 12.71
C GLU A 107 -5.59 -11.02 11.80
N PHE A 108 -5.30 -11.10 10.49
CA PHE A 108 -6.09 -11.88 9.54
C PHE A 108 -5.59 -13.32 9.43
N LYS A 109 -6.53 -14.27 9.34
CA LYS A 109 -6.20 -15.69 9.19
C LYS A 109 -5.68 -16.05 7.80
N THR A 110 -6.11 -15.34 6.76
CA THR A 110 -5.73 -15.64 5.37
C THR A 110 -5.65 -14.37 4.54
N VAL A 111 -4.75 -14.38 3.55
CA VAL A 111 -4.59 -13.32 2.55
C VAL A 111 -5.91 -13.07 1.81
N LYS A 112 -6.63 -14.15 1.49
CA LYS A 112 -7.96 -14.07 0.89
C LYS A 112 -8.93 -13.20 1.70
N LYS A 113 -9.09 -13.49 3.00
CA LYS A 113 -10.03 -12.74 3.85
C LYS A 113 -9.65 -11.27 3.97
N LEU A 114 -8.35 -10.99 4.06
CA LEU A 114 -7.84 -9.62 4.10
C LEU A 114 -8.24 -8.86 2.83
N PHE A 115 -7.85 -9.37 1.66
CA PHE A 115 -8.10 -8.67 0.40
C PHE A 115 -9.57 -8.63 -0.01
N ASP A 116 -10.40 -9.56 0.44
CA ASP A 116 -11.84 -9.50 0.22
C ASP A 116 -12.53 -8.43 1.10
N SER A 117 -11.84 -7.78 2.04
CA SER A 117 -12.47 -6.91 3.05
C SER A 117 -11.80 -5.54 3.25
N VAL A 118 -10.69 -5.26 2.57
CA VAL A 118 -9.81 -4.14 2.89
C VAL A 118 -9.79 -3.08 1.80
N LYS A 119 -9.85 -1.81 2.19
CA LYS A 119 -9.48 -0.67 1.36
C LYS A 119 -8.00 -0.39 1.53
N ILE A 120 -7.33 -0.01 0.45
CA ILE A 120 -5.87 0.15 0.40
C ILE A 120 -5.55 1.56 -0.10
N VAL A 121 -4.63 2.22 0.60
CA VAL A 121 -3.99 3.45 0.16
C VAL A 121 -2.48 3.28 0.36
N ASN A 122 -1.69 3.40 -0.71
CA ASN A 122 -0.24 3.48 -0.59
C ASN A 122 0.20 4.94 -0.42
N ILE A 123 1.19 5.17 0.43
CA ILE A 123 1.66 6.50 0.78
C ILE A 123 3.17 6.52 0.57
N PHE A 124 3.65 7.33 -0.37
CA PHE A 124 5.08 7.36 -0.68
C PHE A 124 5.55 8.76 -1.03
N SER A 125 6.86 8.97 -0.93
CA SER A 125 7.49 10.22 -1.33
C SER A 125 8.35 10.07 -2.57
N ARG A 126 8.24 11.05 -3.46
CA ARG A 126 9.01 11.18 -4.69
C ARG A 126 9.26 12.66 -4.95
N ASP A 127 10.51 13.04 -5.21
CA ASP A 127 10.88 14.42 -5.59
C ASP A 127 10.33 15.50 -4.63
N ASN A 128 10.43 15.25 -3.32
CA ASN A 128 9.89 16.09 -2.23
C ASN A 128 8.36 16.20 -2.16
N LYS A 129 7.63 15.48 -3.01
CA LYS A 129 6.18 15.35 -2.93
C LYS A 129 5.81 14.11 -2.14
N LEU A 130 4.76 14.24 -1.34
CA LEU A 130 4.05 13.16 -0.71
C LEU A 130 2.84 12.80 -1.58
N ILE A 131 2.66 11.51 -1.85
CA ILE A 131 1.62 10.98 -2.72
C ILE A 131 0.82 9.95 -1.93
N LEU A 132 -0.50 10.13 -1.85
CA LEU A 132 -1.44 9.13 -1.35
C LEU A 132 -2.18 8.56 -2.56
N LEU A 133 -1.97 7.27 -2.80
CA LEU A 133 -2.47 6.54 -3.96
C LEU A 133 -3.57 5.57 -3.52
N PRO A 134 -4.85 5.92 -3.69
CA PRO A 134 -5.96 5.04 -3.38
C PRO A 134 -6.08 3.91 -4.39
N TYR A 135 -6.56 2.75 -3.94
CA TYR A 135 -6.76 1.58 -4.77
C TYR A 135 -8.23 1.20 -4.88
N LYS A 136 -8.55 0.65 -6.04
CA LYS A 136 -9.72 -0.15 -6.33
C LYS A 136 -9.38 -1.61 -6.05
N ASN A 137 -9.82 -2.12 -4.91
CA ASN A 137 -9.60 -3.51 -4.51
C ASN A 137 -10.77 -4.38 -4.96
N SER A 138 -10.49 -5.35 -5.84
CA SER A 138 -11.51 -6.26 -6.39
C SER A 138 -11.61 -7.58 -5.62
N GLY A 139 -10.86 -7.75 -4.52
CA GLY A 139 -10.77 -9.02 -3.80
C GLY A 139 -9.71 -9.97 -4.35
N TYR A 140 -9.46 -11.05 -3.62
CA TYR A 140 -8.31 -11.95 -3.82
C TYR A 140 -8.35 -12.74 -5.13
N ASN A 141 -9.54 -13.17 -5.57
CA ASN A 141 -9.72 -14.02 -6.74
C ASN A 141 -10.05 -13.26 -8.05
N LYS A 142 -10.16 -11.93 -8.00
CA LYS A 142 -10.42 -11.09 -9.19
C LYS A 142 -9.09 -10.54 -9.72
N SER A 143 -9.11 -9.57 -10.63
CA SER A 143 -7.91 -8.94 -11.23
C SER A 143 -7.01 -8.17 -10.25
N GLY A 144 -7.10 -8.45 -8.95
CA GLY A 144 -6.34 -7.83 -7.87
C GLY A 144 -6.78 -6.43 -7.50
N SER A 145 -5.89 -5.71 -6.82
CA SER A 145 -6.02 -4.27 -6.56
C SER A 145 -5.38 -3.47 -7.68
N LYS A 146 -6.08 -2.42 -8.13
CA LYS A 146 -5.56 -1.46 -9.13
C LYS A 146 -5.53 -0.08 -8.51
N SER A 147 -4.47 0.68 -8.76
CA SER A 147 -4.44 2.08 -8.33
C SER A 147 -5.46 2.90 -9.10
N ILE A 148 -5.97 3.95 -8.47
CA ILE A 148 -6.86 4.95 -9.06
C ILE A 148 -6.01 6.20 -9.32
N ASP A 149 -5.10 6.11 -10.30
CA ASP A 149 -4.01 7.08 -10.50
C ASP A 149 -4.51 8.50 -10.75
N ASP A 150 -5.64 8.67 -11.45
CA ASP A 150 -6.26 9.95 -11.75
C ASP A 150 -6.84 10.67 -10.51
N LYS A 151 -6.94 9.96 -9.37
CA LYS A 151 -7.43 10.48 -8.08
C LYS A 151 -6.40 10.43 -6.97
N MET A 152 -5.11 10.33 -7.32
CA MET A 152 -4.04 10.44 -6.32
C MET A 152 -4.08 11.81 -5.64
N ILE A 153 -3.85 11.85 -4.33
CA ILE A 153 -3.75 13.09 -3.56
C ILE A 153 -2.27 13.41 -3.39
N THR A 154 -1.85 14.63 -3.72
CA THR A 154 -0.44 15.03 -3.65
C THR A 154 -0.25 16.32 -2.87
N THR A 155 0.83 16.42 -2.12
CA THR A 155 1.22 17.63 -1.39
C THR A 155 2.74 17.69 -1.24
N ASP A 156 3.27 18.82 -0.78
CA ASP A 156 4.69 18.96 -0.46
C ASP A 156 4.99 18.34 0.91
N LEU A 157 5.98 17.45 0.94
CA LEU A 157 6.29 16.62 2.11
C LEU A 157 6.78 17.43 3.32
N GLU A 158 7.48 18.54 3.06
CA GLU A 158 8.09 19.36 4.12
C GLU A 158 7.11 20.38 4.71
N SER A 159 6.04 20.73 4.00
CA SER A 159 5.06 21.73 4.47
C SER A 159 3.78 21.12 5.02
N VAL A 160 3.46 19.87 4.68
CA VAL A 160 2.22 19.23 5.14
C VAL A 160 2.22 19.07 6.66
N THR A 161 1.18 19.58 7.31
CA THR A 161 0.98 19.40 8.75
C THR A 161 0.43 18.01 9.06
N ASP A 162 0.57 17.58 10.32
CA ASP A 162 0.03 16.28 10.73
C ASP A 162 -1.50 16.25 10.61
N PHE A 163 -2.18 17.37 10.86
CA PHE A 163 -3.63 17.44 10.71
C PHE A 163 -4.06 17.26 9.24
N GLU A 164 -3.44 18.02 8.32
CA GLU A 164 -3.72 17.91 6.88
C GLU A 164 -3.45 16.50 6.36
N LEU A 165 -2.34 15.88 6.78
CA LEU A 165 -2.02 14.52 6.34
C LEU A 165 -3.04 13.50 6.82
N GLY A 166 -3.57 13.63 8.04
CA GLY A 166 -4.66 12.78 8.51
C GLY A 166 -5.94 12.96 7.71
N GLU A 167 -6.32 14.21 7.41
CA GLU A 167 -7.48 14.50 6.56
C GLU A 167 -7.31 13.96 5.13
N MET A 168 -6.13 14.14 4.54
CA MET A 168 -5.80 13.58 3.23
C MET A 168 -5.91 12.07 3.21
N LEU A 169 -5.48 11.37 4.27
CA LEU A 169 -5.61 9.92 4.35
C LEU A 169 -7.08 9.48 4.43
N LYS A 170 -7.91 10.18 5.21
CA LYS A 170 -9.35 9.92 5.27
C LYS A 170 -10.00 10.10 3.90
N GLN A 171 -9.70 11.21 3.22
CA GLN A 171 -10.17 11.47 1.85
C GLN A 171 -9.71 10.38 0.86
N ALA A 172 -8.46 9.93 0.95
CA ALA A 172 -7.96 8.84 0.13
C ALA A 172 -8.75 7.54 0.35
N PHE A 173 -9.19 7.25 1.59
CA PHE A 173 -10.04 6.09 1.88
C PHE A 173 -11.50 6.24 1.44
N GLU A 174 -12.01 7.47 1.33
CA GLU A 174 -13.30 7.74 0.68
C GLU A 174 -13.23 7.42 -0.81
N ILE A 175 -12.09 7.71 -1.46
CA ILE A 175 -11.84 7.40 -2.87
C ILE A 175 -11.58 5.89 -3.08
N ALA A 176 -10.84 5.25 -2.17
CA ALA A 176 -10.53 3.83 -2.26
C ALA A 176 -11.81 2.99 -2.21
N THR A 177 -11.94 2.04 -3.13
CA THR A 177 -13.16 1.23 -3.29
C THR A 177 -12.88 -0.25 -3.07
N LEU A 178 -13.88 -0.93 -2.52
CA LEU A 178 -13.92 -2.38 -2.39
C LEU A 178 -15.06 -2.90 -3.28
N GLU A 179 -14.73 -3.61 -4.36
CA GLU A 179 -15.70 -4.19 -5.31
C GLU A 179 -15.91 -5.68 -5.00
N VAL A 180 -16.50 -5.98 -3.85
CA VAL A 180 -16.84 -7.36 -3.47
C VAL A 180 -18.11 -7.78 -4.19
#